data_AF-A0A2S7IT59-F1
#
_entry.id   AF-A0A2S7IT59-F1
#
_cell.length_a   1.000
_cell.length_b   1.000
_cell.length_c   1.000
_cell.angle_alpha   90.00
_cell.angle_beta   90.00
_cell.angle_gamma   90.00
#
_symmetry.space_group_name_H-M   'P 1'
#
loop_
_entity.id
_entity.type
_entity.pdbx_description
1 polymer ?
#
loop_
_entity_poly.entity_id
_entity_poly.type
_entity_poly.pdbx_seq_one_letter_code
_entity_poly.pdbx_strand_id
1 'polypeptide(L)'
;MRIEPFGTFHYHPREQLWMAVVDHISPTHQVELSIGTDHAQADLSAQIKLLEAFVLDYASIMDRLYQLIHQSYMNTSEEKTLEEIKTMYFLAAVTLQKDNRTWWLVLEPNFDVPTIYNHFQRFTMIERQIVPLF
;
A
#
# COMPACT_ATOMS: atom_id res chain seq x y z
N MET A 1 6.72 -18.56 -6.97
CA MET A 1 5.61 -19.34 -6.38
C MET A 1 4.30 -18.76 -6.86
N ARG A 2 3.28 -19.59 -7.14
CA ARG A 2 1.95 -19.10 -7.50
C ARG A 2 1.10 -18.98 -6.25
N ILE A 3 0.52 -17.80 -6.02
CA ILE A 3 -0.34 -17.47 -4.88
C ILE A 3 -1.67 -16.98 -5.46
N GLU A 4 -2.75 -17.74 -5.32
CA GLU A 4 -4.07 -17.30 -5.77
C GLU A 4 -4.72 -16.38 -4.73
N PRO A 5 -5.47 -15.33 -5.14
CA PRO A 5 -5.71 -14.86 -6.51
C PRO A 5 -4.62 -13.92 -7.06
N PHE A 6 -3.56 -13.67 -6.29
CA PHE A 6 -2.60 -12.59 -6.54
C PHE A 6 -1.60 -12.83 -7.69
N GLY A 7 -1.41 -14.08 -8.14
CA GLY A 7 -0.57 -14.42 -9.30
C GLY A 7 0.78 -15.04 -8.93
N THR A 8 1.82 -14.71 -9.71
CA THR A 8 3.15 -15.35 -9.59
C THR A 8 4.14 -14.42 -8.88
N PHE A 9 4.71 -14.93 -7.79
CA PHE A 9 5.68 -14.24 -6.96
C PHE A 9 7.09 -14.73 -7.21
N HIS A 10 8.04 -13.81 -7.12
CA HIS A 10 9.48 -14.06 -7.17
C HIS A 10 10.10 -13.80 -5.81
N TYR A 11 10.95 -14.70 -5.34
CA TYR A 11 11.61 -14.53 -4.05
C TYR A 11 12.92 -13.77 -4.22
N HIS A 12 13.13 -12.76 -3.38
CA HIS A 12 14.32 -11.92 -3.34
C HIS A 12 15.10 -12.22 -2.05
N PRO A 13 16.14 -13.10 -2.10
CA PRO A 13 16.80 -13.62 -0.89
C PRO A 13 17.46 -12.55 -0.02
N ARG A 14 17.97 -11.47 -0.64
CA ARG A 14 18.64 -10.38 0.07
C ARG A 14 17.69 -9.59 0.96
N GLU A 15 16.46 -9.41 0.50
CA GLU A 15 15.42 -8.64 1.18
C GLU A 15 14.47 -9.54 1.98
N GLN A 16 14.55 -10.85 1.73
CA GLN A 16 13.67 -11.88 2.30
C GLN A 16 12.19 -11.64 1.98
N LEU A 17 11.93 -11.15 0.77
CA LEU A 17 10.59 -10.81 0.26
C LEU A 17 10.18 -11.73 -0.88
N TRP A 18 8.90 -12.12 -0.90
CA TRP A 18 8.22 -12.55 -2.11
C TRP A 18 7.56 -11.33 -2.76
N MET A 19 7.83 -11.07 -4.03
CA MET A 19 7.35 -9.89 -4.75
C MET A 19 6.57 -10.27 -6.02
N ALA A 20 5.50 -9.53 -6.30
CA ALA A 20 4.74 -9.60 -7.54
C ALA A 20 4.13 -8.24 -7.86
N VAL A 21 3.82 -8.00 -9.13
CA VAL A 21 2.92 -6.91 -9.55
C VAL A 21 1.54 -7.51 -9.75
N VAL A 22 0.53 -6.98 -9.06
CA VAL A 22 -0.81 -7.58 -8.98
C VAL A 22 -1.90 -6.56 -9.31
N ASP A 23 -2.97 -7.03 -9.95
CA ASP A 23 -4.15 -6.27 -10.38
C ASP A 23 -5.36 -6.43 -9.44
N HIS A 24 -5.28 -7.35 -8.47
CA HIS A 24 -6.41 -7.71 -7.59
C HIS A 24 -6.45 -6.94 -6.25
N ILE A 25 -5.56 -5.97 -6.03
CA ILE A 25 -5.57 -5.13 -4.81
C ILE A 25 -6.31 -3.82 -5.04
N SER A 26 -5.94 -3.10 -6.09
CA SER A 26 -6.55 -1.82 -6.45
C SER A 26 -7.47 -2.02 -7.67
N PRO A 27 -8.67 -1.41 -7.68
CA PRO A 27 -9.60 -1.55 -8.80
C PRO A 27 -9.12 -0.82 -10.08
N THR A 28 -8.12 0.05 -9.97
CA THR A 28 -7.75 0.98 -11.06
C THR A 28 -6.29 0.88 -11.48
N HIS A 29 -5.41 0.30 -10.66
CA HIS A 29 -3.98 0.29 -10.91
C HIS A 29 -3.38 -1.06 -10.49
N GLN A 30 -2.28 -1.43 -11.16
CA GLN A 30 -1.44 -2.50 -10.66
C GLN A 30 -0.69 -2.04 -9.40
N VAL A 31 -0.53 -2.94 -8.45
CA VAL A 31 0.12 -2.71 -7.16
C VAL A 31 1.30 -3.66 -7.04
N GLU A 32 2.47 -3.13 -6.67
CA GLU A 32 3.58 -3.95 -6.23
C GLU A 32 3.24 -4.55 -4.86
N LEU A 33 3.08 -5.87 -4.80
CA LEU A 33 2.80 -6.61 -3.58
C LEU A 33 4.05 -7.36 -3.12
N SER A 34 4.47 -7.07 -1.90
CA SER A 34 5.59 -7.73 -1.23
C SER A 34 5.15 -8.42 0.06
N ILE A 35 5.66 -9.64 0.29
CA ILE A 35 5.42 -10.45 1.49
C ILE A 35 6.74 -10.79 2.14
N GLY A 36 6.98 -10.26 3.33
CA GLY A 36 8.16 -10.55 4.15
C GLY A 36 8.09 -11.93 4.79
N THR A 37 9.21 -12.64 4.74
CA THR A 37 9.35 -14.01 5.24
C THR A 37 10.74 -14.21 5.82
N ASP A 38 10.96 -15.28 6.58
CA ASP A 38 12.32 -15.61 7.05
C ASP A 38 13.15 -16.33 5.97
N HIS A 39 12.50 -17.08 5.07
CA HIS A 39 13.13 -17.83 3.99
C HIS A 39 12.15 -18.17 2.85
N ALA A 40 12.67 -18.58 1.69
CA ALA A 40 11.88 -18.88 0.49
C ALA A 40 10.80 -19.94 0.74
N GLN A 41 11.07 -20.96 1.56
CA GLN A 41 10.15 -22.08 1.80
C GLN A 41 9.13 -21.83 2.93
N ALA A 42 8.96 -20.58 3.36
CA ALA A 42 8.05 -20.25 4.46
C ALA A 42 6.59 -20.53 4.05
N ASP A 43 5.80 -21.05 4.99
CA ASP A 43 4.35 -21.14 4.81
C ASP A 43 3.74 -19.73 4.82
N LEU A 44 3.07 -19.35 3.73
CA LEU A 44 2.45 -18.04 3.57
C LEU A 44 0.96 -18.02 3.88
N SER A 45 0.38 -19.12 4.38
CA SER A 45 -1.05 -19.25 4.56
C SER A 45 -1.66 -18.15 5.45
N ALA A 46 -0.94 -17.71 6.48
CA ALA A 46 -1.39 -16.62 7.35
C ALA A 46 -1.32 -15.25 6.64
N GLN A 47 -0.24 -15.00 5.91
CA GLN A 47 0.00 -13.80 5.13
C GLN A 47 -1.04 -13.64 4.02
N ILE A 48 -1.40 -14.74 3.34
CA ILE A 48 -2.42 -14.74 2.29
C ILE A 48 -3.77 -14.31 2.86
N LYS A 49 -4.20 -14.87 4.01
CA LYS A 49 -5.45 -14.44 4.67
C LYS A 49 -5.44 -12.97 5.06
N LEU A 50 -4.30 -12.47 5.51
CA LEU A 50 -4.12 -11.06 5.84
C LEU A 50 -4.24 -10.17 4.60
N LEU A 51 -3.71 -10.61 3.46
CA LEU A 51 -3.84 -9.93 2.17
C LEU A 51 -5.27 -9.95 1.65
N GLU A 52 -5.96 -11.09 1.70
CA GLU A 52 -7.37 -11.16 1.33
C GLU A 52 -8.22 -10.20 2.17
N ALA A 53 -7.99 -10.15 3.48
CA ALA A 53 -8.65 -9.20 4.37
C ALA A 53 -8.25 -7.75 4.06
N PHE A 54 -7.02 -7.48 3.61
CA PHE A 54 -6.61 -6.14 3.16
C PHE A 54 -7.40 -5.70 1.92
N VAL A 55 -7.55 -6.60 0.93
CA VAL A 55 -8.32 -6.32 -0.30
C VAL A 55 -9.77 -5.99 0.03
N LEU A 56 -10.39 -6.73 0.95
CA LEU A 56 -11.77 -6.47 1.38
C LEU A 56 -11.94 -5.08 2.03
N ASP A 57 -10.93 -4.63 2.79
CA ASP A 57 -10.95 -3.35 3.49
C ASP A 57 -10.35 -2.20 2.67
N TYR A 58 -9.91 -2.45 1.43
CA TYR A 58 -9.16 -1.52 0.59
C TYR A 58 -9.77 -0.12 0.56
N ALA A 59 -11.07 -0.01 0.27
CA ALA A 59 -11.75 1.29 0.17
C ALA A 59 -11.67 2.09 1.48
N SER A 60 -11.92 1.44 2.62
CA SER A 60 -11.84 2.07 3.95
C SER A 60 -10.41 2.46 4.30
N ILE A 61 -9.41 1.65 3.90
CA ILE A 61 -7.99 1.98 4.12
C ILE A 61 -7.62 3.22 3.31
N MET A 62 -7.95 3.24 2.02
CA MET A 62 -7.65 4.35 1.14
C MET A 62 -8.31 5.65 1.59
N ASP A 63 -9.59 5.61 2.00
CA ASP A 63 -10.28 6.79 2.53
C ASP A 63 -9.55 7.39 3.73
N ARG A 64 -9.04 6.55 4.65
CA ARG A 64 -8.25 7.00 5.80
C ARG A 64 -6.91 7.62 5.37
N LEU A 65 -6.22 7.00 4.42
CA LEU A 65 -4.95 7.54 3.89
C LEU A 65 -5.17 8.90 3.24
N TYR A 66 -6.21 9.04 2.42
CA TYR A 66 -6.54 10.32 1.80
C TYR A 66 -6.93 11.39 2.81
N GLN A 67 -7.63 11.03 3.89
CA GLN A 67 -7.90 11.98 4.98
C GLN A 67 -6.64 12.44 5.69
N LEU A 68 -5.66 11.56 5.94
CA LEU A 68 -4.38 11.94 6.54
C LEU A 68 -3.59 12.88 5.63
N ILE A 69 -3.55 12.59 4.33
CA ILE A 69 -2.93 13.49 3.35
C ILE A 69 -3.65 14.83 3.35
N HIS A 70 -4.98 14.85 3.24
CA HIS A 70 -5.78 16.08 3.28
C HIS A 70 -5.50 16.94 4.51
N GLN A 71 -5.41 16.32 5.70
CA GLN A 71 -5.06 17.00 6.94
C GLN A 71 -3.67 17.66 6.89
N SER A 72 -2.70 17.08 6.18
CA SER A 72 -1.38 17.70 5.99
C SER A 72 -1.39 18.93 5.09
N TYR A 73 -2.40 19.08 4.22
CA TYR A 73 -2.58 20.25 3.35
C TYR A 73 -3.46 21.34 3.98
N MET A 74 -4.27 21.00 4.98
CA MET A 74 -5.15 21.97 5.64
C MET A 74 -4.37 23.15 6.23
N ASN A 75 -4.87 24.37 6.03
CA ASN A 75 -4.25 25.62 6.50
C ASN A 75 -2.85 25.89 5.93
N THR A 76 -2.46 25.21 4.84
CA THR A 76 -1.28 25.57 4.05
C THR A 76 -1.68 26.52 2.93
N SER A 77 -0.72 27.18 2.29
CA SER A 77 -0.97 28.00 1.09
C SER A 77 -1.45 27.17 -0.12
N GLU A 78 -1.38 25.85 -0.02
CA GLU A 78 -1.63 24.88 -1.09
C GLU A 78 -2.75 23.90 -0.69
N GLU A 79 -3.71 24.38 0.10
CA GLU A 79 -4.83 23.59 0.58
C GLU A 79 -5.53 22.87 -0.58
N LYS A 80 -5.76 21.57 -0.39
CA LYS A 80 -6.43 20.69 -1.36
C LYS A 80 -7.67 20.11 -0.74
N THR A 81 -8.74 20.04 -1.52
CA THR A 81 -9.94 19.29 -1.14
C THR A 81 -9.64 17.79 -1.12
N LEU A 82 -10.43 17.03 -0.37
CA LEU A 82 -10.28 15.57 -0.31
C LEU A 82 -10.44 14.92 -1.70
N GLU A 83 -11.30 15.46 -2.56
CA GLU A 83 -11.49 14.95 -3.92
C GLU A 83 -10.26 15.22 -4.81
N GLU A 84 -9.61 16.39 -4.68
CA GLU A 84 -8.32 16.61 -5.35
C GLU A 84 -7.27 15.60 -4.88
N ILE A 85 -7.15 15.37 -3.57
CA ILE A 85 -6.21 14.39 -3.01
C ILE A 85 -6.44 12.99 -3.57
N LYS A 86 -7.70 12.55 -3.72
CA LYS A 86 -8.03 11.25 -4.33
C LYS A 86 -7.60 11.14 -5.79
N THR A 87 -7.64 12.24 -6.54
CA THR A 87 -7.16 12.25 -7.94
C THR A 87 -5.64 12.34 -8.04
N MET A 88 -5.00 12.94 -7.04
CA MET A 88 -3.56 13.15 -7.00
C MET A 88 -2.78 11.89 -6.63
N TYR A 89 -3.36 10.92 -5.93
CA TYR A 89 -2.62 9.78 -5.41
C TYR A 89 -3.34 8.45 -5.60
N PHE A 90 -2.61 7.42 -5.99
CA PHE A 90 -3.09 6.03 -6.06
C PHE A 90 -2.13 5.09 -5.32
N LEU A 91 -2.64 3.95 -4.84
CA LEU A 91 -1.82 2.94 -4.18
C LEU A 91 -0.91 2.26 -5.21
N ALA A 92 0.40 2.37 -5.01
CA ALA A 92 1.41 1.80 -5.91
C ALA A 92 2.10 0.58 -5.32
N ALA A 93 2.30 0.53 -3.99
CA ALA A 93 2.92 -0.63 -3.36
C ALA A 93 2.34 -0.95 -1.97
N VAL A 94 2.32 -2.24 -1.66
CA VAL A 94 1.93 -2.80 -0.36
C VAL A 94 2.97 -3.85 0.04
N THR A 95 3.55 -3.67 1.23
CA THR A 95 4.48 -4.65 1.81
C THR A 95 3.97 -5.12 3.15
N LEU A 96 3.63 -6.40 3.27
CA LEU A 96 3.39 -7.04 4.56
C LEU A 96 4.73 -7.50 5.14
N GLN A 97 5.08 -7.03 6.33
CA GLN A 97 6.33 -7.42 7.00
C GLN A 97 6.23 -8.83 7.59
N LYS A 98 7.39 -9.42 7.85
CA LYS A 98 7.51 -10.79 8.40
C LYS A 98 6.86 -11.02 9.77
N ASP A 99 6.57 -9.95 10.50
CA ASP A 99 5.89 -10.00 11.79
C ASP A 99 4.37 -10.20 11.66
N ASN A 100 3.84 -10.24 10.43
CA ASN A 100 2.42 -10.38 10.10
C ASN A 100 1.52 -9.29 10.71
N ARG A 101 2.10 -8.17 11.14
CA ARG A 101 1.40 -7.08 11.83
C ARG A 101 1.66 -5.73 11.18
N THR A 102 2.87 -5.53 10.70
CA THR A 102 3.33 -4.27 10.11
C THR A 102 3.17 -4.29 8.61
N TRP A 103 2.63 -3.22 8.07
CA TRP A 103 2.42 -2.99 6.66
C TRP A 103 3.04 -1.67 6.26
N TRP A 104 3.73 -1.65 5.12
CA TRP A 104 4.13 -0.41 4.46
C TRP A 104 3.27 -0.19 3.23
N LEU A 105 2.68 0.99 3.16
CA LEU A 105 1.79 1.41 2.08
C LEU A 105 2.43 2.60 1.38
N VAL A 106 2.53 2.53 0.06
CA VAL A 106 3.12 3.59 -0.75
C VAL A 106 2.09 4.07 -1.76
N LEU A 107 1.79 5.36 -1.71
CA LEU A 107 0.95 6.05 -2.67
C LEU A 107 1.84 6.85 -3.62
N GLU A 108 1.62 6.66 -4.92
CA GLU A 108 2.33 7.37 -5.98
C GLU A 108 1.51 8.58 -6.43
N PRO A 109 2.17 9.73 -6.69
CA PRO A 109 1.49 10.87 -7.29
C PRO A 109 1.08 10.57 -8.74
N ASN A 110 -0.12 10.98 -9.11
CA ASN A 110 -0.56 11.02 -10.50
C ASN A 110 0.11 12.22 -11.20
N PHE A 111 1.09 11.93 -12.06
CA PHE A 111 1.86 12.95 -12.78
C PHE A 111 1.02 13.73 -13.82
N ASP A 112 -0.17 13.26 -14.17
CA ASP A 112 -1.10 13.98 -15.05
C ASP A 112 -1.88 15.08 -14.31
N VAL A 113 -1.81 15.12 -12.98
CA VAL A 113 -2.41 16.18 -12.16
C VAL A 113 -1.34 17.24 -11.85
N PRO A 114 -1.47 18.48 -12.35
CA PRO A 114 -0.49 19.53 -12.08
C PRO A 114 -0.46 19.88 -10.59
N THR A 115 0.57 19.42 -9.90
CA THR A 115 0.83 19.73 -8.49
C THR A 115 2.32 19.91 -8.27
N ILE A 116 2.69 20.83 -7.35
CA ILE A 116 4.07 20.98 -6.90
C ILE A 116 4.50 19.82 -5.97
N TYR A 117 3.56 19.00 -5.52
CA TYR A 117 3.77 17.89 -4.59
C TYR A 117 3.76 16.53 -5.29
N ASN A 118 4.70 16.35 -6.21
CA ASN A 118 4.95 15.10 -6.92
C ASN A 118 5.92 14.21 -6.15
N HIS A 119 5.53 13.79 -4.95
CA HIS A 119 6.31 12.83 -4.17
C HIS A 119 5.46 11.69 -3.64
N PHE A 120 6.10 10.54 -3.47
CA PHE A 120 5.48 9.35 -2.91
C PHE A 120 5.09 9.58 -1.45
N GLN A 121 3.83 9.32 -1.12
CA GLN A 121 3.36 9.28 0.25
C GLN A 121 3.59 7.88 0.82
N ARG A 122 4.18 7.81 2.02
CA ARG A 122 4.50 6.54 2.67
C ARG A 122 3.82 6.47 4.02
N PHE A 123 3.15 5.34 4.27
CA PHE A 123 2.45 5.10 5.51
C PHE A 123 2.87 3.77 6.11
N THR A 124 2.85 3.74 7.44
CA THR A 124 2.97 2.49 8.20
C THR A 124 1.62 2.17 8.81
N MET A 125 1.17 0.93 8.63
CA MET A 125 -0.02 0.41 9.28
C MET A 125 0.37 -0.76 10.18
N ILE A 126 0.05 -0.68 11.46
CA ILE A 126 0.34 -1.72 12.47
C ILE A 126 -0.99 -2.27 12.95
N GLU A 127 -1.18 -3.59 12.87
CA GLU A 127 -2.43 -4.25 13.28
C GLU A 127 -3.68 -3.63 12.63
N ARG A 128 -3.57 -3.32 11.33
CA ARG A 128 -4.63 -2.67 10.53
C ARG A 128 -4.98 -1.23 10.98
N GLN A 129 -4.15 -0.61 11.81
CA GLN A 129 -4.28 0.80 12.20
C GLN A 129 -3.16 1.62 11.56
N ILE A 130 -3.53 2.68 10.85
CA ILE A 130 -2.55 3.57 10.22
C ILE A 130 -1.91 4.43 11.31
N VAL A 131 -0.58 4.35 11.41
CA VAL A 131 0.20 5.13 12.36
C VAL A 131 0.63 6.43 11.68
N PRO A 132 0.17 7.60 12.14
CA PRO A 132 0.67 8.87 11.62
C PRO A 132 2.15 9.01 12.00
N LEU A 133 3.00 9.28 11.00
CA LEU A 133 4.38 9.69 11.24
C LEU A 133 4.32 11.19 11.60
N PHE A 134 4.48 11.50 12.89
CA PHE A 134 4.59 12.87 13.41
C PHE A 134 6.01 13.40 13.21
#